data_AF-A0A6A7K563-F1
#
_entry.id   AF-A0A6A7K563-F1
#
_cell.length_a   1.000
_cell.length_b   1.000
_cell.length_c   1.000
_cell.angle_alpha   90.00
_cell.angle_beta   90.00
_cell.angle_gamma   90.00
#
_symmetry.space_group_name_H-M   'P 1'
#
loop_
_entity.id
_entity.type
_entity.pdbx_description
1 polymer ?
#
loop_
_entity_poly.entity_id
_entity_poly.type
_entity_poly.pdbx_seq_one_letter_code
_entity_poly.pdbx_strand_id
1 'polypeptide(L)'
;MSYKIGMRNIKTALSVFICIAIYQIFDFRYPLFAVIAAIVSMESSVMHSFKIGLNRLMGTALGAVFGLAFALVRPNDVFLATIGIVVVIYICNILNWNKSITIATIVFISILFDLGESQVLFYSVERIFDTFVGISISLVVNFLIHPYNFEKSIRRQMDTIIKEIYKLVNESVCTVCFMELDKLNFDLTNLSDELKQYESEVKLKKSGQQRIGYVKSTVSILKEIYTHLRVIAPIIEGRHLTDANLKILENLNFDVNKIDLGELSNNLDYIYNYHLGIILENLQLLDTTE
;
A
#
# COMPACT_ATOMS: atom_id res chain seq x y z
N MET A 1 -6.08 12.16 21.94
CA MET A 1 -5.61 10.99 21.18
C MET A 1 -4.40 10.39 21.89
N SER A 2 -4.39 9.09 22.18
CA SER A 2 -3.22 8.40 22.75
C SER A 2 -2.36 7.88 21.59
N TYR A 3 -1.18 8.47 21.41
CA TYR A 3 -0.19 7.96 20.45
C TYR A 3 0.40 6.65 21.00
N LYS A 4 0.14 5.54 20.31
CA LYS A 4 0.70 4.22 20.67
C LYS A 4 1.89 3.91 19.77
N ILE A 5 2.95 3.36 20.36
CA ILE A 5 4.12 2.89 19.61
C ILE A 5 3.71 1.67 18.78
N GLY A 6 3.77 1.79 17.45
CA GLY A 6 3.44 0.69 16.54
C GLY A 6 4.57 -0.34 16.44
N MET A 7 4.22 -1.58 16.09
CA MET A 7 5.20 -2.67 15.95
C MET A 7 6.30 -2.38 14.91
N ARG A 8 6.01 -1.62 13.85
CA ARG A 8 7.03 -1.18 12.88
C ARG A 8 8.16 -0.41 13.56
N ASN A 9 7.83 0.45 14.54
CA ASN A 9 8.83 1.26 15.25
C ASN A 9 9.75 0.37 16.08
N ILE A 10 9.19 -0.65 16.76
CA ILE A 10 9.95 -1.60 17.56
C ILE A 10 10.89 -2.42 16.67
N LYS A 11 10.39 -2.95 15.54
CA LYS A 11 11.21 -3.69 14.56
C LYS A 11 12.33 -2.83 13.97
N THR A 12 12.03 -1.57 13.68
CA THR A 12 13.02 -0.61 13.17
C THR A 12 14.13 -0.41 14.19
N ALA A 13 13.79 -0.07 15.45
CA ALA A 13 14.75 0.12 16.52
C ALA A 13 15.61 -1.13 16.76
N LEU A 14 15.00 -2.32 16.74
CA LEU A 14 15.72 -3.58 16.85
C LEU A 14 16.68 -3.81 15.67
N SER A 15 16.28 -3.49 14.44
CA SER A 15 17.16 -3.60 13.27
C SER A 15 18.35 -2.66 13.37
N VAL A 16 18.13 -1.43 13.84
CA VAL A 16 19.22 -0.47 14.10
C VAL A 16 20.18 -1.00 15.15
N PHE A 17 19.65 -1.52 16.27
CA PHE A 17 20.46 -2.13 17.32
C PHE A 17 21.33 -3.27 16.78
N ILE A 18 20.74 -4.19 16.00
CA ILE A 18 21.47 -5.33 15.41
C ILE A 18 22.54 -4.85 14.41
N CYS A 19 22.23 -3.85 13.57
CA CYS A 19 23.22 -3.26 12.65
C CYS A 19 24.42 -2.73 13.40
N ILE A 20 24.19 -1.90 14.43
CA ILE A 20 25.28 -1.29 15.21
C ILE A 20 26.10 -2.37 15.93
N ALA A 21 25.43 -3.35 16.55
CA ALA A 21 26.10 -4.45 17.25
C ALA A 21 27.00 -5.26 16.30
N ILE A 22 26.53 -5.60 15.10
CA ILE A 22 27.33 -6.31 14.09
C ILE A 22 28.56 -5.48 13.72
N TYR A 23 28.39 -4.18 13.43
CA TYR A 23 29.52 -3.33 13.03
C TYR A 23 30.55 -3.17 14.16
N GLN A 24 30.13 -3.13 15.41
CA GLN A 24 31.02 -3.10 16.57
C GLN A 24 31.78 -4.41 16.79
N ILE A 25 31.12 -5.56 16.58
CA ILE A 25 31.75 -6.88 16.77
C ILE A 25 32.79 -7.17 15.68
N PHE A 26 32.51 -6.77 14.43
CA PHE A 26 33.37 -7.03 13.28
C PHE A 26 34.32 -5.87 12.92
N ASP A 27 34.34 -4.80 13.73
CA ASP A 27 35.16 -3.60 13.53
C ASP A 27 35.02 -2.96 12.13
N PHE A 28 33.78 -2.87 11.65
CA PHE A 28 33.47 -2.22 10.36
C PHE A 28 33.41 -0.69 10.53
N ARG A 29 34.01 0.04 9.58
CA ARG A 29 34.28 1.49 9.72
C ARG A 29 33.03 2.38 9.85
N TYR A 30 31.95 2.09 9.12
CA TYR A 30 30.84 3.04 8.94
C TYR A 30 29.44 2.42 9.09
N PRO A 31 28.93 2.22 10.32
CA PRO A 31 27.58 1.66 10.55
C PRO A 31 26.45 2.52 10.00
N LEU A 32 26.69 3.82 9.77
CA LEU A 32 25.67 4.78 9.38
C LEU A 32 24.85 4.32 8.16
N PHE A 33 25.50 3.82 7.12
CA PHE A 33 24.82 3.50 5.86
C PHE A 33 24.02 2.21 5.93
N ALA A 34 24.50 1.22 6.70
CA ALA A 34 23.74 0.03 7.03
C ALA A 34 22.52 0.36 7.89
N VAL A 35 22.67 1.23 8.89
CA VAL A 35 21.58 1.69 9.73
C VAL A 35 20.52 2.43 8.90
N ILE A 36 20.91 3.37 8.02
CA ILE A 36 19.95 4.07 7.15
C ILE A 36 19.27 3.08 6.20
N ALA A 37 20.01 2.11 5.65
CA ALA A 37 19.43 1.08 4.80
C ALA A 37 18.42 0.20 5.54
N ALA A 38 18.71 -0.17 6.79
CA ALA A 38 17.78 -0.93 7.63
C ALA A 38 16.51 -0.14 7.96
N ILE A 39 16.65 1.15 8.29
CA ILE A 39 15.51 2.03 8.61
C ILE A 39 14.61 2.21 7.39
N VAL A 40 15.19 2.56 6.25
CA VAL A 40 14.42 2.86 5.03
C VAL A 40 13.79 1.60 4.44
N SER A 41 14.42 0.43 4.60
CA SER A 41 13.87 -0.83 4.10
C SER A 41 12.85 -1.45 5.06
N MET A 42 12.71 -0.95 6.28
CA MET A 42 11.75 -1.47 7.25
C MET A 42 10.33 -0.98 6.96
N GLU A 43 9.47 -1.92 6.56
CA GLU A 43 8.08 -1.67 6.19
C GLU A 43 7.14 -2.54 7.02
N SER A 44 5.83 -2.32 6.88
CA SER A 44 4.82 -3.14 7.56
C SER A 44 4.91 -4.62 7.15
N SER A 45 5.11 -4.90 5.87
CA SER A 45 5.18 -6.25 5.29
C SER A 45 6.56 -6.60 4.74
N VAL A 46 6.89 -7.90 4.74
CA VAL A 46 8.21 -8.40 4.34
C VAL A 46 8.43 -8.20 2.84
N MET A 47 7.43 -8.48 2.00
CA MET A 47 7.54 -8.27 0.56
C MET A 47 7.71 -6.78 0.20
N HIS A 48 7.06 -5.88 0.94
CA HIS A 48 7.26 -4.45 0.71
C HIS A 48 8.66 -4.00 1.15
N SER A 49 9.12 -4.44 2.33
CA SER A 49 10.51 -4.26 2.77
C SER A 49 11.50 -4.75 1.73
N PHE A 50 11.26 -5.92 1.13
CA PHE A 50 12.13 -6.50 0.13
C PHE A 50 12.17 -5.64 -1.14
N LYS A 51 11.02 -5.19 -1.64
CA LYS A 51 10.95 -4.32 -2.82
C LYS A 51 11.65 -2.98 -2.59
N ILE A 52 11.46 -2.34 -1.44
CA ILE A 52 12.14 -1.09 -1.11
C ILE A 52 13.65 -1.32 -0.96
N GLY A 53 14.05 -2.38 -0.25
CA GLY A 53 15.44 -2.76 -0.10
C GLY A 53 16.11 -3.04 -1.45
N LEU A 54 15.46 -3.77 -2.35
CA LEU A 54 15.99 -4.06 -3.68
C LEU A 54 16.17 -2.77 -4.51
N ASN A 55 15.18 -1.88 -4.54
CA ASN A 55 15.33 -0.58 -5.21
C ASN A 55 16.49 0.22 -4.63
N ARG A 56 16.69 0.15 -3.31
CA ARG A 56 17.80 0.81 -2.64
C ARG A 56 19.14 0.21 -3.05
N LEU A 57 19.27 -1.11 -3.06
CA LEU A 57 20.49 -1.80 -3.47
C LEU A 57 20.84 -1.48 -4.93
N MET A 58 19.85 -1.50 -5.83
CA MET A 58 20.04 -1.16 -7.25
C MET A 58 20.49 0.28 -7.44
N GLY A 59 19.86 1.23 -6.73
CA GLY A 59 20.24 2.63 -6.78
C GLY A 59 21.63 2.88 -6.18
N THR A 60 21.94 2.30 -5.02
CA THR A 60 23.28 2.38 -4.43
C THR A 60 24.34 1.80 -5.36
N ALA A 61 24.10 0.65 -5.99
CA ALA A 61 25.05 0.04 -6.92
C ALA A 61 25.29 0.95 -8.13
N LEU A 62 24.24 1.49 -8.74
CA LEU A 62 24.37 2.41 -9.87
C LEU A 62 25.11 3.69 -9.46
N GLY A 63 24.70 4.32 -8.37
CA GLY A 63 25.36 5.50 -7.82
C GLY A 63 26.83 5.25 -7.49
N ALA A 64 27.16 4.07 -6.96
CA ALA A 64 28.52 3.68 -6.66
C ALA A 64 29.38 3.49 -7.91
N VAL A 65 28.85 2.84 -8.94
CA VAL A 65 29.55 2.65 -10.21
C VAL A 65 29.85 4.00 -10.88
N PHE A 66 28.85 4.88 -11.00
CA PHE A 66 29.05 6.20 -11.62
C PHE A 66 29.85 7.15 -10.73
N GLY A 67 29.68 7.07 -9.41
CA GLY A 67 30.44 7.85 -8.44
C GLY A 67 31.93 7.54 -8.54
N LEU A 68 32.27 6.24 -8.53
CA LEU A 68 33.64 5.77 -8.75
C LEU A 68 34.18 6.22 -10.12
N ALA A 69 33.42 5.99 -11.19
CA ALA A 69 33.87 6.33 -12.54
C ALA A 69 34.19 7.83 -12.70
N PHE A 70 33.37 8.72 -12.14
CA PHE A 70 33.57 10.16 -12.24
C PHE A 70 34.65 10.66 -11.27
N ALA A 71 34.72 10.10 -10.06
CA ALA A 71 35.78 10.41 -9.10
C ALA A 71 37.17 10.02 -9.63
N LEU A 72 37.28 8.95 -10.43
CA LEU A 72 38.54 8.58 -11.10
C LEU A 72 38.96 9.58 -12.19
N VAL A 73 38.02 10.35 -12.76
CA VAL A 73 38.34 11.41 -13.73
C VAL A 73 38.80 12.67 -13.01
N ARG A 74 37.96 13.19 -12.11
CA ARG A 74 38.30 14.34 -11.27
C ARG A 74 37.38 14.36 -10.03
N PRO A 75 37.90 14.00 -8.85
CA PRO A 75 37.10 14.07 -7.62
C PRO A 75 36.78 15.54 -7.29
N ASN A 76 35.70 15.77 -6.54
CA ASN A 76 35.25 17.10 -6.10
C ASN A 76 34.96 18.13 -7.21
N ASP A 77 34.82 17.70 -8.48
CA ASP A 77 34.53 18.60 -9.59
C ASP A 77 33.03 18.88 -9.74
N VAL A 78 32.66 20.16 -9.67
CA VAL A 78 31.26 20.62 -9.70
C VAL A 78 30.60 20.40 -11.08
N PHE A 79 31.37 20.50 -12.17
CA PHE A 79 30.85 20.28 -13.51
C PHE A 79 30.57 18.79 -13.75
N LEU A 80 31.50 17.93 -13.33
CA LEU A 80 31.32 16.48 -13.37
C LEU A 80 30.15 16.03 -12.48
N ALA A 81 29.96 16.65 -11.31
CA ALA A 81 28.82 16.37 -10.45
C ALA A 81 27.49 16.66 -11.16
N THR A 82 27.40 17.81 -11.83
CA THR A 82 26.17 18.24 -12.52
C THR A 82 25.85 17.33 -13.70
N ILE A 83 26.84 17.06 -14.56
CA ILE A 83 26.69 16.17 -15.70
C ILE A 83 26.40 14.73 -15.23
N GLY A 84 27.09 14.27 -14.20
CA GLY A 84 26.94 12.93 -13.65
C GLY A 84 25.56 12.68 -13.05
N ILE A 85 24.95 13.66 -12.36
CA ILE A 85 23.55 13.56 -11.91
C ILE A 85 22.62 13.33 -13.10
N VAL A 86 22.77 14.12 -14.19
CA VAL A 86 21.93 13.96 -15.39
C VAL A 86 22.10 12.55 -15.99
N VAL A 87 23.34 12.06 -16.07
CA VAL A 87 23.65 10.72 -16.58
C VAL A 87 23.02 9.64 -15.70
N VAL A 88 23.18 9.71 -14.38
CA VAL A 88 22.62 8.73 -13.44
C VAL A 88 21.09 8.70 -13.52
N ILE A 89 20.44 9.88 -13.54
CA ILE A 89 18.97 9.99 -13.70
C ILE A 89 18.54 9.37 -15.03
N TYR A 90 19.21 9.72 -16.13
CA TYR A 90 18.87 9.23 -17.46
C TYR A 90 18.97 7.69 -17.53
N ILE A 91 20.02 7.11 -16.94
CA ILE A 91 20.19 5.64 -16.91
C ILE A 91 19.13 4.98 -16.04
N CYS A 92 18.82 5.55 -14.86
CA CYS A 92 17.70 5.06 -14.05
C CYS A 92 16.38 5.06 -14.84
N ASN A 93 16.12 6.10 -15.62
CA ASN A 93 14.91 6.20 -16.44
C ASN A 93 14.88 5.11 -17.53
N ILE A 94 15.98 4.90 -18.25
CA ILE A 94 16.10 3.82 -19.26
C ILE A 94 15.82 2.45 -18.64
N LEU A 95 16.36 2.20 -17.45
CA LEU A 95 16.18 0.94 -16.74
C LEU A 95 14.82 0.82 -16.03
N ASN A 96 13.97 1.86 -16.08
CA ASN A 96 12.72 1.98 -15.34
C ASN A 96 12.89 1.91 -13.81
N TRP A 97 14.03 2.37 -13.28
CA TRP A 97 14.38 2.40 -11.87
C TRP A 97 14.01 3.73 -11.20
N ASN A 98 12.80 4.23 -11.49
CA ASN A 98 12.36 5.56 -11.03
C ASN A 98 12.42 5.71 -9.50
N LYS A 99 12.15 4.62 -8.76
CA LYS A 99 12.21 4.60 -7.29
C LYS A 99 13.63 4.65 -6.72
N SER A 100 14.64 4.40 -7.55
CA SER A 100 16.05 4.34 -7.17
C SER A 100 16.81 5.63 -7.48
N ILE A 101 16.22 6.56 -8.26
CA ILE A 101 16.89 7.80 -8.71
C ILE A 101 17.45 8.61 -7.55
N THR A 102 16.64 8.84 -6.51
CA THR A 102 17.04 9.65 -5.36
C THR A 102 18.24 9.05 -4.64
N ILE A 103 18.22 7.75 -4.35
CA ILE A 103 19.35 7.12 -3.66
C ILE A 103 20.57 6.98 -4.57
N ALA A 104 20.39 6.73 -5.87
CA ALA A 104 21.49 6.64 -6.83
C ALA A 104 22.25 7.96 -6.94
N THR A 105 21.52 9.08 -7.02
CA THR A 105 22.12 10.42 -7.08
C THR A 105 22.77 10.83 -5.75
N ILE A 106 22.18 10.49 -4.60
CA ILE A 106 22.80 10.71 -3.28
C ILE A 106 24.12 9.94 -3.16
N VAL A 107 24.13 8.66 -3.53
CA VAL A 107 25.33 7.81 -3.44
C VAL A 107 26.41 8.28 -4.42
N PHE A 108 26.01 8.62 -5.66
CA PHE A 108 26.89 9.22 -6.66
C PHE A 108 27.61 10.46 -6.11
N ILE A 109 26.87 11.44 -5.58
CA ILE A 109 27.45 12.66 -4.99
C ILE A 109 28.31 12.34 -3.78
N SER A 110 27.87 11.42 -2.91
CA SER A 110 28.63 11.05 -1.71
C SER A 110 30.01 10.47 -2.02
N ILE A 111 30.15 9.77 -3.15
CA ILE A 111 31.43 9.18 -3.58
C ILE A 111 32.26 10.21 -4.36
N LEU A 112 31.63 10.99 -5.23
CA LEU A 112 32.34 12.00 -6.02
C LEU A 112 33.01 13.07 -5.14
N PHE A 113 32.38 13.42 -4.01
CA PHE A 113 32.88 14.41 -3.05
C PHE A 113 33.53 13.80 -1.81
N ASP A 114 33.78 12.49 -1.78
CA ASP A 114 34.48 11.91 -0.64
C ASP A 114 35.94 12.38 -0.63
N LEU A 115 36.41 12.85 0.54
CA LEU A 115 37.70 13.53 0.69
C LEU A 115 38.89 12.55 0.72
N GLY A 116 38.64 11.24 0.70
CA GLY A 116 39.66 10.18 0.74
C GLY A 116 40.11 9.70 -0.65
N GLU A 117 40.88 10.52 -1.38
CA GLU A 117 41.32 10.23 -2.76
C GLU A 117 41.99 8.84 -2.93
N SER A 118 42.60 8.29 -1.89
CA SER A 118 43.36 7.02 -1.98
C SER A 118 42.53 5.74 -1.82
N GLN A 119 41.23 5.82 -1.51
CA GLN A 119 40.39 4.64 -1.22
C GLN A 119 39.01 4.66 -1.88
N VAL A 120 38.79 5.48 -2.92
CA VAL A 120 37.47 5.66 -3.56
C VAL A 120 36.83 4.33 -4.02
N LEU A 121 37.62 3.40 -4.57
CA LEU A 121 37.13 2.07 -4.95
C LEU A 121 36.63 1.27 -3.74
N PHE A 122 37.43 1.25 -2.67
CA PHE A 122 37.09 0.53 -1.44
C PHE A 122 35.82 1.12 -0.81
N TYR A 123 35.75 2.45 -0.70
CA TYR A 123 34.57 3.15 -0.22
C TYR A 123 33.32 2.85 -1.04
N SER A 124 33.42 2.85 -2.37
CA SER A 124 32.30 2.55 -3.28
C SER A 124 31.75 1.13 -3.07
N VAL A 125 32.64 0.15 -2.87
CA VAL A 125 32.26 -1.24 -2.55
C VAL A 125 31.61 -1.33 -1.17
N GLU A 126 32.18 -0.64 -0.17
CA GLU A 126 31.61 -0.56 1.17
C GLU A 126 30.17 -0.01 1.14
N ARG A 127 29.85 0.99 0.31
CA ARG A 127 28.46 1.49 0.18
C ARG A 127 27.46 0.41 -0.22
N ILE A 128 27.83 -0.42 -1.18
CA ILE A 128 26.97 -1.52 -1.66
C ILE A 128 26.83 -2.56 -0.54
N PHE A 129 27.94 -2.92 0.10
CA PHE A 129 27.98 -3.87 1.21
C PHE A 129 27.14 -3.39 2.40
N ASP A 130 27.34 -2.16 2.87
CA ASP A 130 26.60 -1.55 3.97
C ASP A 130 25.10 -1.56 3.69
N THR A 131 24.72 -1.17 2.47
CA THR A 131 23.32 -1.17 2.04
C THR A 131 22.73 -2.58 2.07
N PHE A 132 23.46 -3.57 1.56
CA PHE A 132 23.05 -4.97 1.57
C PHE A 132 22.88 -5.52 2.99
N VAL A 133 23.82 -5.25 3.90
CA VAL A 133 23.77 -5.70 5.30
C VAL A 133 22.55 -5.10 6.00
N GLY A 134 22.33 -3.79 5.87
CA GLY A 134 21.17 -3.13 6.45
C GLY A 134 19.83 -3.68 5.95
N ILE A 135 19.71 -3.89 4.63
CA ILE A 135 18.52 -4.52 4.03
C ILE A 135 18.31 -5.92 4.60
N SER A 136 19.36 -6.75 4.63
CA SER A 136 19.28 -8.13 5.12
C SER A 136 18.79 -8.20 6.57
N ILE A 137 19.35 -7.36 7.44
CA ILE A 137 18.94 -7.28 8.85
C ILE A 137 17.47 -6.84 8.96
N SER A 138 17.06 -5.81 8.21
CA SER A 138 15.67 -5.33 8.23
C SER A 138 14.68 -6.41 7.79
N LEU A 139 15.02 -7.21 6.78
CA LEU A 139 14.18 -8.28 6.28
C LEU A 139 14.06 -9.42 7.28
N VAL A 140 15.17 -9.85 7.87
CA VAL A 140 15.19 -10.90 8.90
C VAL A 140 14.36 -10.47 10.11
N VAL A 141 14.55 -9.24 10.59
CA VAL A 141 13.78 -8.71 11.71
C VAL A 141 12.30 -8.60 11.36
N ASN A 142 11.95 -8.09 10.16
CA ASN A 142 10.55 -7.96 9.77
C ASN A 142 9.84 -9.32 9.62
N PHE A 143 10.57 -10.33 9.15
CA PHE A 143 10.09 -11.69 9.00
C PHE A 143 9.89 -12.40 10.36
N LEU A 144 10.86 -12.29 11.28
CA LEU A 144 10.84 -13.00 12.55
C LEU A 144 9.98 -12.32 13.62
N ILE A 145 9.96 -10.99 13.66
CA ILE A 145 9.32 -10.23 14.72
C ILE A 145 7.92 -9.78 14.30
N HIS A 146 6.91 -10.53 14.77
CA HIS A 146 5.49 -10.21 14.63
C HIS A 146 5.12 -9.79 13.19
N PRO A 147 5.11 -10.75 12.23
CA PRO A 147 4.76 -10.46 10.85
C PRO A 147 3.36 -9.86 10.76
N TYR A 148 3.17 -8.95 9.79
CA TYR A 148 1.90 -8.25 9.65
C TYR A 148 0.76 -9.21 9.35
N ASN A 149 -0.34 -9.08 10.10
CA ASN A 149 -1.51 -9.92 9.95
C ASN A 149 -2.53 -9.27 9.00
N PHE A 150 -2.30 -9.46 7.70
CA PHE A 150 -3.18 -9.00 6.63
C PHE A 150 -4.62 -9.50 6.80
N GLU A 151 -4.82 -10.78 7.12
CA GLU A 151 -6.16 -11.38 7.25
C GLU A 151 -7.01 -10.62 8.28
N LYS A 152 -6.43 -10.32 9.44
CA LYS A 152 -7.13 -9.59 10.50
C LYS A 152 -7.44 -8.14 10.12
N SER A 153 -6.50 -7.46 9.46
CA SER A 153 -6.68 -6.07 9.03
C SER A 153 -7.72 -5.94 7.92
N ILE A 154 -7.62 -6.79 6.89
CA ILE A 154 -8.56 -6.84 5.76
C ILE A 154 -9.96 -7.18 6.27
N ARG A 155 -10.12 -8.19 7.13
CA ARG A 155 -11.41 -8.52 7.75
C ARG A 155 -12.04 -7.30 8.43
N ARG A 156 -11.27 -6.61 9.28
CA ARG A 156 -11.75 -5.42 9.99
C ARG A 156 -12.19 -4.30 9.04
N GLN A 157 -11.45 -4.09 7.94
CA GLN A 157 -11.81 -3.09 6.93
C GLN A 157 -13.08 -3.49 6.17
N MET A 158 -13.21 -4.75 5.77
CA MET A 158 -14.44 -5.27 5.16
C MET A 158 -15.64 -5.08 6.10
N ASP A 159 -15.53 -5.47 7.37
CA ASP A 159 -16.61 -5.29 8.36
C ASP A 159 -17.01 -3.82 8.51
N THR A 160 -16.04 -2.90 8.44
CA THR A 160 -16.29 -1.45 8.54
C THR A 160 -17.00 -0.94 7.30
N ILE A 161 -16.56 -1.34 6.11
CA ILE A 161 -17.15 -0.96 4.83
C ILE A 161 -18.57 -1.51 4.70
N ILE A 162 -18.79 -2.79 5.06
CA ILE A 162 -20.12 -3.40 5.05
C ILE A 162 -21.06 -2.60 5.95
N LYS A 163 -20.66 -2.30 7.19
CA LYS A 163 -21.47 -1.47 8.10
C LYS A 163 -21.79 -0.09 7.52
N GLU A 164 -20.82 0.55 6.86
CA GLU A 164 -21.04 1.84 6.21
C GLU A 164 -22.04 1.72 5.04
N ILE A 165 -21.96 0.65 4.23
CA ILE A 165 -22.92 0.40 3.14
C ILE A 165 -24.33 0.20 3.71
N TYR A 166 -24.51 -0.66 4.72
CA TYR A 166 -25.82 -0.85 5.37
C TYR A 166 -26.35 0.49 5.92
N LYS A 167 -25.49 1.29 6.56
CA LYS A 167 -25.85 2.62 7.04
C LYS A 167 -26.32 3.52 5.90
N LEU A 168 -25.55 3.60 4.80
CA LEU A 168 -25.89 4.45 3.64
C LEU A 168 -27.18 4.02 2.95
N VAL A 169 -27.42 2.72 2.81
CA VAL A 169 -28.69 2.20 2.26
C VAL A 169 -29.84 2.58 3.20
N ASN A 170 -29.70 2.38 4.51
CA ASN A 170 -30.74 2.74 5.46
C ASN A 170 -31.04 4.26 5.46
N GLU A 171 -30.02 5.11 5.48
CA GLU A 171 -30.19 6.57 5.54
C GLU A 171 -30.64 7.19 4.19
N SER A 172 -30.16 6.66 3.08
CA SER A 172 -30.38 7.30 1.78
C SER A 172 -31.58 6.71 1.04
N VAL A 173 -31.81 5.39 1.13
CA VAL A 173 -32.93 4.71 0.45
C VAL A 173 -34.20 4.77 1.31
N CYS A 174 -34.07 4.56 2.63
CA CYS A 174 -35.24 4.45 3.50
C CYS A 174 -35.67 5.81 4.10
N THR A 175 -34.74 6.74 4.27
CA THR A 175 -35.05 8.10 4.80
C THR A 175 -34.88 9.24 3.80
N VAL A 176 -34.52 8.94 2.54
CA VAL A 176 -34.38 9.90 1.42
C VAL A 176 -33.48 11.08 1.79
N CYS A 177 -32.19 10.79 1.99
CA CYS A 177 -31.15 11.78 2.31
C CYS A 177 -30.06 11.81 1.24
N PHE A 178 -29.30 12.91 1.20
CA PHE A 178 -28.10 13.03 0.37
C PHE A 178 -27.08 11.93 0.69
N MET A 179 -26.63 11.21 -0.34
CA MET A 179 -25.68 10.11 -0.22
C MET A 179 -24.25 10.59 -0.47
N GLU A 180 -23.43 10.67 0.59
CA GLU A 180 -22.00 10.99 0.50
C GLU A 180 -21.16 9.72 0.38
N LEU A 181 -20.38 9.58 -0.70
CA LEU A 181 -19.65 8.35 -1.02
C LEU A 181 -18.13 8.47 -0.92
N ASP A 182 -17.59 9.64 -0.60
CA ASP A 182 -16.15 9.90 -0.59
C ASP A 182 -15.40 9.03 0.43
N LYS A 183 -15.96 8.92 1.64
CA LYS A 183 -15.41 8.05 2.69
C LYS A 183 -15.42 6.59 2.27
N LEU A 184 -16.53 6.10 1.71
CA LEU A 184 -16.65 4.72 1.24
C LEU A 184 -15.64 4.41 0.13
N ASN A 185 -15.46 5.34 -0.82
CA ASN A 185 -14.47 5.23 -1.89
C ASN A 185 -13.03 5.16 -1.34
N PHE A 186 -12.71 6.02 -0.37
CA PHE A 186 -11.41 6.03 0.29
C PHE A 186 -11.12 4.70 1.00
N ASP A 187 -12.06 4.20 1.79
CA ASP A 187 -11.92 2.95 2.52
C ASP A 187 -11.79 1.75 1.56
N LEU A 188 -12.56 1.71 0.47
CA LEU A 188 -12.46 0.67 -0.57
C LEU A 188 -11.12 0.70 -1.31
N THR A 189 -10.57 1.91 -1.54
CA THR A 189 -9.26 2.08 -2.17
C THR A 189 -8.16 1.53 -1.26
N ASN A 190 -8.20 1.88 0.03
CA ASN A 190 -7.24 1.37 1.03
C ASN A 190 -7.30 -0.16 1.15
N LEU A 191 -8.51 -0.72 1.25
CA LEU A 191 -8.71 -2.17 1.29
C LEU A 191 -8.18 -2.86 0.04
N SER A 192 -8.39 -2.26 -1.13
CA SER A 192 -7.87 -2.77 -2.41
C SER A 192 -6.34 -2.79 -2.45
N ASP A 193 -5.71 -1.74 -1.95
CA ASP A 193 -4.26 -1.64 -1.94
C ASP A 193 -3.63 -2.58 -0.91
N GLU A 194 -4.27 -2.77 0.25
CA GLU A 194 -3.83 -3.77 1.22
C GLU A 194 -4.00 -5.21 0.70
N LEU A 195 -5.08 -5.49 -0.03
CA LEU A 195 -5.27 -6.79 -0.68
C LEU A 195 -4.15 -7.07 -1.70
N LYS A 196 -3.74 -6.09 -2.51
CA LYS A 196 -2.60 -6.23 -3.43
C LYS A 196 -1.30 -6.55 -2.67
N GLN A 197 -1.09 -5.95 -1.50
CA GLN A 197 0.07 -6.26 -0.66
C GLN A 197 0.00 -7.70 -0.13
N TYR A 198 -1.16 -8.11 0.40
CA TYR A 198 -1.37 -9.47 0.89
C TYR A 198 -1.16 -10.51 -0.22
N GLU A 199 -1.65 -10.26 -1.43
CA GLU A 199 -1.41 -11.10 -2.60
C GLU A 199 0.07 -11.30 -2.91
N SER A 200 0.87 -10.24 -2.76
CA SER A 200 2.31 -10.33 -2.98
C SER A 200 3.04 -11.10 -1.87
N GLU A 201 2.50 -11.08 -0.64
CA GLU A 201 3.05 -11.80 0.51
C GLU A 201 2.70 -13.30 0.48
N VAL A 202 1.46 -13.66 0.11
CA VAL A 202 1.00 -15.07 0.01
C VAL A 202 1.76 -15.85 -1.06
N LYS A 203 2.28 -15.20 -2.11
CA LYS A 203 3.17 -15.87 -3.09
C LYS A 203 4.41 -16.47 -2.44
N LEU A 204 4.84 -15.99 -1.27
CA LEU A 204 5.95 -16.55 -0.50
C LEU A 204 5.53 -17.71 0.42
N LYS A 205 4.26 -17.77 0.84
CA LYS A 205 3.72 -18.76 1.78
C LYS A 205 2.59 -19.54 1.10
N LYS A 206 2.90 -20.72 0.54
CA LYS A 206 1.90 -21.61 -0.13
C LYS A 206 0.61 -21.86 0.69
N SER A 207 0.67 -21.73 2.01
CA SER A 207 -0.50 -21.75 2.90
C SER A 207 -1.27 -20.42 2.84
N GLY A 208 -2.29 -20.31 2.00
CA GLY A 208 -3.17 -19.11 1.97
C GLY A 208 -3.95 -18.87 0.66
N GLN A 209 -3.65 -19.61 -0.41
CA GLN A 209 -4.24 -19.39 -1.73
C GLN A 209 -5.77 -19.57 -1.82
N GLN A 210 -6.37 -20.44 -0.99
CA GLN A 210 -7.84 -20.54 -0.96
C GLN A 210 -8.49 -19.35 -0.23
N ARG A 211 -7.91 -18.90 0.89
CA ARG A 211 -8.45 -17.78 1.68
C ARG A 211 -8.41 -16.46 0.91
N ILE A 212 -7.34 -16.24 0.13
CA ILE A 212 -7.23 -15.01 -0.67
C ILE A 212 -8.25 -14.97 -1.81
N GLY A 213 -8.67 -16.13 -2.34
CA GLY A 213 -9.74 -16.22 -3.33
C GLY A 213 -11.06 -15.69 -2.78
N TYR A 214 -11.45 -16.15 -1.59
CA TYR A 214 -12.65 -15.67 -0.89
C TYR A 214 -12.60 -14.15 -0.67
N VAL A 215 -11.50 -13.65 -0.09
CA VAL A 215 -11.33 -12.20 0.18
C VAL A 215 -11.41 -11.38 -1.11
N LYS A 216 -10.81 -11.84 -2.21
CA LYS A 216 -10.89 -11.17 -3.51
C LYS A 216 -12.34 -11.09 -4.00
N SER A 217 -13.10 -12.18 -3.88
CA SER A 217 -14.51 -12.20 -4.26
C SER A 217 -15.33 -11.20 -3.44
N THR A 218 -15.18 -11.20 -2.11
CA THR A 218 -15.85 -10.24 -1.23
C THR A 218 -15.51 -8.80 -1.59
N VAL A 219 -14.23 -8.47 -1.81
CA VAL A 219 -13.81 -7.12 -2.23
C VAL A 219 -14.40 -6.74 -3.60
N SER A 220 -14.55 -7.69 -4.52
CA SER A 220 -15.20 -7.46 -5.81
C SER A 220 -16.67 -7.08 -5.64
N ILE A 221 -17.41 -7.81 -4.80
CA ILE A 221 -18.81 -7.52 -4.46
C ILE A 221 -18.95 -6.12 -3.85
N LEU A 222 -18.08 -5.75 -2.91
CA LEU A 222 -18.11 -4.42 -2.29
C LEU A 222 -17.87 -3.28 -3.30
N LYS A 223 -16.98 -3.49 -4.29
CA LYS A 223 -16.75 -2.53 -5.38
C LYS A 223 -17.92 -2.41 -6.34
N GLU A 224 -18.59 -3.53 -6.60
CA GLU A 224 -19.79 -3.57 -7.43
C GLU A 224 -20.92 -2.78 -6.76
N ILE A 225 -21.16 -3.03 -5.47
CA ILE A 225 -22.11 -2.24 -4.67
C ILE A 225 -21.78 -0.75 -4.75
N TYR A 226 -20.52 -0.35 -4.51
CA TYR A 226 -20.11 1.06 -4.61
C TYR A 226 -20.37 1.66 -6.00
N THR A 227 -20.11 0.90 -7.06
CA THR A 227 -20.34 1.35 -8.45
C THR A 227 -21.82 1.66 -8.67
N HIS A 228 -22.71 0.80 -8.17
CA HIS A 228 -24.16 1.03 -8.26
C HIS A 228 -24.65 2.13 -7.32
N LEU A 229 -24.12 2.24 -6.10
CA LEU A 229 -24.39 3.35 -5.17
C LEU A 229 -24.09 4.69 -5.83
N ARG A 230 -22.95 4.80 -6.54
CA ARG A 230 -22.56 6.01 -7.26
C ARG A 230 -23.54 6.39 -8.37
N VAL A 231 -24.20 5.42 -9.00
CA VAL A 231 -25.21 5.69 -10.03
C VAL A 231 -26.52 6.17 -9.41
N ILE A 232 -26.95 5.58 -8.29
CA ILE A 232 -28.23 5.95 -7.65
C ILE A 232 -28.13 7.22 -6.80
N ALA A 233 -26.96 7.52 -6.22
CA ALA A 233 -26.74 8.69 -5.37
C ALA A 233 -27.29 10.02 -5.94
N PRO A 234 -27.06 10.38 -7.22
CA PRO A 234 -27.59 11.63 -7.79
C PRO A 234 -29.09 11.59 -8.14
N ILE A 235 -29.73 10.42 -8.16
CA ILE A 235 -31.12 10.24 -8.61
C ILE A 235 -32.06 9.69 -7.52
N ILE A 236 -31.60 9.58 -6.28
CA ILE A 236 -32.28 8.89 -5.18
C ILE A 236 -33.56 9.57 -4.71
N GLU A 237 -33.66 10.90 -4.87
CA GLU A 237 -34.81 11.67 -4.38
C GLU A 237 -36.09 11.39 -5.19
N GLY A 238 -37.18 11.12 -4.46
CA GLY A 238 -38.53 10.96 -5.02
C GLY A 238 -38.70 9.73 -5.90
N ARG A 239 -37.96 8.63 -5.62
CA ARG A 239 -38.07 7.37 -6.36
C ARG A 239 -39.03 6.42 -5.67
N HIS A 240 -39.93 5.81 -6.43
CA HIS A 240 -40.77 4.71 -5.96
C HIS A 240 -40.04 3.36 -6.09
N LEU A 241 -40.22 2.47 -5.12
CA LEU A 241 -39.64 1.12 -5.16
C LEU A 241 -40.56 0.11 -5.83
N THR A 242 -39.94 -0.88 -6.47
CA THR A 242 -40.62 -2.13 -6.87
C THR A 242 -40.90 -3.00 -5.64
N ASP A 243 -42.00 -3.76 -5.68
CA ASP A 243 -42.33 -4.76 -4.66
C ASP A 243 -41.21 -5.79 -4.44
N ALA A 244 -40.45 -6.11 -5.50
CA ALA A 244 -39.32 -7.02 -5.44
C ALA A 244 -38.18 -6.46 -4.56
N ASN A 245 -37.76 -5.21 -4.80
CA ASN A 245 -36.72 -4.57 -4.00
C ASN A 245 -37.18 -4.34 -2.56
N LEU A 246 -38.45 -4.00 -2.35
CA LEU A 246 -39.00 -3.80 -1.01
C LEU A 246 -38.95 -5.09 -0.18
N LYS A 247 -39.31 -6.24 -0.76
CA LYS A 247 -39.17 -7.54 -0.10
C LYS A 247 -37.72 -7.89 0.24
N ILE A 248 -36.76 -7.54 -0.63
CA ILE A 248 -35.35 -7.80 -0.33
C ILE A 248 -34.87 -6.90 0.82
N LEU A 249 -35.27 -5.63 0.85
CA LEU A 249 -34.98 -4.72 1.96
C LEU A 249 -35.51 -5.25 3.29
N GLU A 250 -36.75 -5.74 3.31
CA GLU A 250 -37.37 -6.37 4.49
C GLU A 250 -36.58 -7.60 4.95
N ASN A 251 -36.19 -8.48 4.02
CA ASN A 251 -35.41 -9.69 4.33
C ASN A 251 -34.01 -9.37 4.89
N LEU A 252 -33.43 -8.25 4.48
CA LEU A 252 -32.15 -7.73 4.98
C LEU A 252 -32.31 -6.88 6.27
N ASN A 253 -33.52 -6.83 6.85
CA ASN A 253 -33.87 -6.09 8.06
C ASN A 253 -33.69 -4.56 7.98
N PHE A 254 -33.88 -3.96 6.80
CA PHE A 254 -33.93 -2.50 6.66
C PHE A 254 -35.28 -1.91 7.10
N ASP A 255 -35.28 -0.67 7.59
CA ASP A 255 -36.50 0.02 8.04
C ASP A 255 -37.29 0.59 6.85
N VAL A 256 -38.20 -0.21 6.29
CA VAL A 256 -39.00 0.16 5.11
C VAL A 256 -40.20 1.07 5.40
N ASN A 257 -40.50 1.38 6.67
CA ASN A 257 -41.75 2.05 7.07
C ASN A 257 -41.93 3.48 6.54
N LYS A 258 -40.84 4.09 6.06
CA LYS A 258 -40.80 5.48 5.58
C LYS A 258 -40.71 5.59 4.05
N ILE A 259 -40.75 4.46 3.36
CA ILE A 259 -40.62 4.40 1.90
C ILE A 259 -41.96 4.78 1.25
N ASP A 260 -41.91 5.66 0.26
CA ASP A 260 -43.09 6.04 -0.50
C ASP A 260 -43.50 4.91 -1.47
N LEU A 261 -44.71 4.39 -1.27
CA LEU A 261 -45.29 3.31 -2.04
C LEU A 261 -46.16 3.91 -3.15
N GLY A 262 -45.65 3.90 -4.38
CA GLY A 262 -46.34 4.45 -5.55
C GLY A 262 -46.05 3.65 -6.83
N GLU A 263 -46.88 3.85 -7.86
CA GLU A 263 -46.62 3.27 -9.18
C GLU A 263 -45.36 3.88 -9.81
N LEU A 264 -44.57 3.03 -10.47
CA LEU A 264 -43.42 3.48 -11.28
C LEU A 264 -43.94 4.41 -12.37
N SER A 265 -43.50 5.66 -12.35
CA SER A 265 -44.09 6.73 -13.17
C SER A 265 -43.15 7.29 -14.22
N ASN A 266 -41.84 7.10 -14.04
CA ASN A 266 -40.82 7.70 -14.90
C ASN A 266 -39.60 6.78 -15.12
N ASN A 267 -38.80 7.08 -16.15
CA ASN A 267 -37.60 6.31 -16.50
C ASN A 267 -36.55 6.23 -15.37
N LEU A 268 -36.47 7.26 -14.52
CA LEU A 268 -35.51 7.27 -13.40
C LEU A 268 -35.91 6.26 -12.32
N ASP A 269 -37.21 5.99 -12.12
CA ASP A 269 -37.68 4.97 -11.17
C ASP A 269 -37.20 3.57 -11.62
N TYR A 270 -37.26 3.26 -12.91
CA TYR A 270 -36.77 1.99 -13.45
C TYR A 270 -35.25 1.85 -13.32
N ILE A 271 -34.49 2.91 -13.68
CA ILE A 271 -33.03 2.92 -13.56
C ILE A 271 -32.60 2.77 -12.09
N TYR A 272 -33.27 3.51 -11.20
CA TYR A 272 -33.03 3.44 -9.76
C TYR A 272 -33.27 2.03 -9.23
N ASN A 273 -34.42 1.43 -9.53
CA ASN A 273 -34.74 0.08 -9.07
C ASN A 273 -33.83 -1.01 -9.63
N TYR A 274 -33.40 -0.88 -10.88
CA TYR A 274 -32.43 -1.81 -11.46
C TYR A 274 -31.12 -1.82 -10.68
N HIS A 275 -30.55 -0.63 -10.42
CA HIS A 275 -29.29 -0.53 -9.68
C HIS A 275 -29.44 -0.85 -8.20
N LEU A 276 -30.56 -0.46 -7.57
CA LEU A 276 -30.85 -0.85 -6.20
C LEU A 276 -30.98 -2.37 -6.07
N GLY A 277 -31.66 -3.04 -7.01
CA GLY A 277 -31.77 -4.50 -7.02
C GLY A 277 -30.40 -5.18 -6.99
N ILE A 278 -29.47 -4.74 -7.83
CA ILE A 278 -28.09 -5.28 -7.85
C ILE A 278 -27.37 -5.04 -6.53
N ILE A 279 -27.54 -3.86 -5.91
CA ILE A 279 -26.96 -3.58 -4.58
C ILE A 279 -27.51 -4.58 -3.55
N LEU A 280 -28.81 -4.79 -3.52
CA LEU A 280 -29.49 -5.63 -2.54
C LEU A 280 -29.16 -7.12 -2.73
N GLU A 281 -29.12 -7.62 -3.96
CA GLU A 281 -28.67 -8.98 -4.27
C GLU A 281 -27.23 -9.21 -3.80
N ASN A 282 -26.35 -8.25 -4.07
CA ASN A 282 -24.96 -8.31 -3.61
C ASN A 282 -24.84 -8.25 -2.08
N LEU A 283 -25.71 -7.51 -1.38
CA LEU A 283 -25.77 -7.53 0.08
C LEU A 283 -26.19 -8.90 0.64
N GLN A 284 -27.15 -9.59 0.00
CA GLN A 284 -27.53 -10.96 0.40
C GLN A 284 -26.38 -11.96 0.24
N LEU A 285 -25.55 -11.80 -0.79
CA LEU A 285 -24.33 -12.60 -0.96
C LEU A 285 -23.33 -12.38 0.18
N LEU A 286 -23.29 -11.19 0.78
CA LEU A 286 -22.42 -10.90 1.92
C LEU A 286 -22.96 -11.50 3.22
N ASP A 287 -24.28 -11.44 3.44
CA ASP A 287 -24.94 -11.98 4.64
C ASP A 287 -24.89 -13.52 4.72
N THR A 288 -24.86 -14.20 3.58
CA THR A 288 -24.81 -15.68 3.52
C THR A 288 -23.40 -16.27 3.74
N THR A 289 -22.39 -15.44 3.99
CA THR A 289 -20.98 -15.86 4.05
C THR A 289 -20.33 -15.83 5.44
N GLU A 290 -21.13 -15.66 6.51
CA GLU A 290 -20.75 -15.96 7.91
C GLU A 290 -20.87 -17.45 8.25
#